data_AF-A0A939CAQ1-F1
#
_entry.id   AF-A0A939CAQ1-F1
#
_cell.length_a   1.000
_cell.length_b   1.000
_cell.length_c   1.000
_cell.angle_alpha   90.00
_cell.angle_beta   90.00
_cell.angle_gamma   90.00
#
_symmetry.space_group_name_H-M   'P 1'
#
loop_
_entity.id
_entity.type
_entity.pdbx_description
1 polymer ?
#
loop_
_entity_poly.entity_id
_entity_poly.type
_entity_poly.pdbx_seq_one_letter_code
_entity_poly.pdbx_strand_id
1 'polypeptide(L)' 'MLAIGLMSGTSLDGIDAALVKINGCGTETDVQLMEMVTLPIG' A
#
# COMPACT_ATOMS: atom_id res chain seq x y z
N MET A 1 12.87 -0.04 5.50
CA MET A 1 11.65 -0.04 6.35
C MET A 1 10.55 -0.80 5.61
N LEU A 2 9.73 -1.57 6.31
CA LEU A 2 8.52 -2.16 5.73
C LEU A 2 7.31 -1.33 6.19
N ALA A 3 6.37 -1.08 5.28
CA ALA A 3 5.14 -0.36 5.57
C ALA A 3 3.96 -1.02 4.83
N ILE A 4 2.75 -0.84 5.38
CA ILE A 4 1.51 -1.26 4.73
C ILE A 4 0.69 -0.01 4.45
N GLY A 5 0.39 0.24 3.18
CA GLY A 5 -0.58 1.26 2.76
C GLY A 5 -1.98 0.65 2.72
N LEU A 6 -2.96 1.34 3.30
CA LEU A 6 -4.37 0.96 3.27
C LEU A 6 -5.19 2.04 2.56
N MET A 7 -6.06 1.63 1.65
CA MET A 7 -6.98 2.53 0.94
C MET A 7 -8.39 1.93 0.88
N SER A 8 -9.39 2.75 1.16
CA SER A 8 -10.81 2.42 0.95
C SER A 8 -11.39 3.51 0.04
N GLY A 9 -11.62 3.16 -1.22
CA GLY A 9 -12.19 4.08 -2.20
C GLY A 9 -13.63 4.46 -1.87
N THR A 10 -14.12 5.57 -2.42
CA THR A 10 -15.52 6.01 -2.25
C THR A 10 -16.52 5.13 -2.99
N SER A 11 -16.07 4.22 -3.85
CA SER A 11 -16.92 3.25 -4.55
C SER A 11 -17.38 2.09 -3.66
N LEU A 12 -16.75 1.88 -2.51
CA LEU A 12 -17.07 0.82 -1.53
C LEU A 12 -16.89 -0.62 -2.06
N ASP A 13 -16.09 -0.82 -3.11
CA ASP A 13 -15.88 -2.15 -3.70
C ASP A 13 -14.93 -3.05 -2.86
N GLY A 14 -14.08 -2.44 -2.03
CA GLY A 14 -13.05 -3.17 -1.29
C GLY A 14 -12.10 -2.28 -0.47
N ILE A 15 -11.27 -2.95 0.34
CA ILE A 15 -10.10 -2.38 1.01
C ILE A 15 -8.86 -2.88 0.28
N ASP A 16 -8.05 -1.96 -0.23
CA ASP A 16 -6.75 -2.27 -0.79
C ASP A 16 -5.68 -2.23 0.30
N ALA A 17 -4.81 -3.25 0.33
CA ALA A 17 -3.64 -3.31 1.18
C ALA A 17 -2.37 -3.56 0.34
N ALA A 18 -1.41 -2.65 0.45
CA ALA A 18 -0.14 -2.72 -0.27
C ALA A 18 1.04 -2.82 0.71
N LEU A 19 1.75 -3.94 0.69
CA LEU A 19 3.02 -4.11 1.40
C LEU A 19 4.14 -3.49 0.57
N VAL A 20 4.84 -2.51 1.13
CA VAL A 20 5.94 -1.82 0.48
C VAL A 20 7.23 -1.89 1.29
N LYS A 21 8.35 -1.93 0.59
CA LYS A 21 9.67 -1.70 1.14
C LYS A 21 10.11 -0.28 0.81
N ILE A 22 10.39 0.50 1.84
CA ILE A 22 10.88 1.88 1.73
C ILE A 22 12.37 1.88 2.06
N ASN A 23 13.18 2.42 1.16
CA ASN A 23 14.63 2.60 1.32
C ASN A 23 14.98 4.09 1.20
N GLY A 24 16.07 4.51 1.85
CA GLY A 24 16.49 5.92 1.86
C GLY A 24 15.51 6.85 2.58
N CYS A 25 15.75 8.16 2.46
CA CYS A 25 14.88 9.21 2.97
C CYS A 25 15.06 10.51 2.15
N GLY A 26 14.13 11.45 2.28
CA GLY A 26 14.17 12.72 1.53
C GLY A 26 14.11 12.49 0.02
N THR A 27 15.02 13.11 -0.73
CA THR A 27 15.13 12.96 -2.20
C THR A 27 15.66 11.61 -2.65
N GLU A 28 16.23 10.82 -1.73
CA GLU A 28 16.73 9.46 -1.99
C GLU A 28 15.70 8.38 -1.60
N THR A 29 14.47 8.79 -1.27
CA THR A 29 13.40 7.85 -0.92
C THR A 29 13.04 6.99 -2.13
N ASP A 30 13.17 5.69 -1.97
CA ASP A 30 12.77 4.67 -2.94
C ASP A 30 11.69 3.78 -2.31
N VAL A 31 10.64 3.48 -3.07
CA VAL A 31 9.50 2.68 -2.60
C VAL A 31 9.26 1.54 -3.59
N GLN A 32 9.40 0.32 -3.10
CA GLN A 32 9.17 -0.90 -3.88
C GLN A 32 7.90 -1.59 -3.38
N LEU A 33 6.93 -1.82 -4.28
CA LEU A 33 5.77 -2.67 -4.01
C LEU A 33 6.23 -4.13 -3.92
N MET A 34 5.94 -4.76 -2.80
CA MET A 34 6.24 -6.18 -2.57
C MET A 34 5.02 -7.05 -2.83
N GLU A 35 3.86 -6.64 -2.32
CA GLU A 35 2.62 -7.40 -2.47
C GLU A 35 1.40 -6.48 -2.37
N MET A 36 0.32 -6.87 -3.04
CA MET A 36 -0.95 -6.15 -3.01
C MET A 36 -2.10 -7.15 -2.94
N VAL A 37 -3.09 -6.83 -2.10
CA VAL A 37 -4.36 -7.54 -2.01
C VAL A 37 -5.52 -6.55 -1.97
N THR A 38 -6.65 -6.95 -2.52
CA THR A 38 -7.93 -6.25 -2.36
C THR A 38 -8.89 -7.18 -1.63
N LEU A 39 -9.45 -6.70 -0.52
CA LEU A 39 -10.44 -7.42 0.27
C LEU A 39 -11.81 -6.82 -0.01
N PRO A 40 -12.80 -7.61 -0.48
CA PRO A 40 -14.14 -7.08 -0.74
C PRO A 40 -14.79 -6.61 0.57
N ILE A 41 -15.57 -5.52 0.48
CA ILE A 41 -16.41 -5.04 1.58
C ILE A 41 -17.85 -5.46 1.26
N GLY A 42 -18.29 -6.60 1.78
CA GLY A 42 -19.63 -7.17 1.52
C GLY A 42 -19.80 -8.56 2.09
#